data_AF-A0A355H5R3-F1
#
_entry.id   AF-A0A355H5R3-F1
#
_cell.length_a   1.000
_cell.length_b   1.000
_cell.length_c   1.000
_cell.angle_alpha   90.00
_cell.angle_beta   90.00
_cell.angle_gamma   90.00
#
_symmetry.space_group_name_H-M   'P 1'
#
loop_
_entity.id
_entity.type
_entity.pdbx_description
1 polymer ?
#
loop_
_entity_poly.entity_id
_entity_poly.type
_entity_poly.pdbx_seq_one_letter_code
_entity_poly.pdbx_strand_id
1 'polypeptide(L)'
;DILALNVVKAINKRLPGLHMVMHGSSSVPQELQDIINANGGEMPQTWGTPVDEIAEGKKHGVRKINIDTDCRMAISGQVRKILLEKKTEFDPRKFTKPATDAMQVVCESRYESFGTAGNASKIKPLPLTSMAQRYNSGELDQKIN
;
A
#
# COMPACT_ATOMS: atom_id res chain seq x y z
N ASP A 1 12.86 8.19 -13.23
CA ASP A 1 12.90 6.76 -12.86
C ASP A 1 13.34 6.62 -11.42
N ILE A 2 12.39 6.41 -10.50
CA ILE A 2 12.65 6.23 -9.06
C ILE A 2 12.83 4.74 -8.75
N LEU A 3 12.03 3.87 -9.37
CA LEU A 3 12.12 2.42 -9.22
C LEU A 3 13.07 1.79 -10.23
N ALA A 4 13.99 0.94 -9.77
CA ALA A 4 14.87 0.13 -10.61
C ALA A 4 14.10 -1.04 -11.29
N LEU A 5 13.14 -0.72 -12.15
CA LEU A 5 12.28 -1.69 -12.84
C LEU A 5 13.08 -2.67 -13.71
N ASN A 6 14.23 -2.26 -14.24
CA ASN A 6 15.15 -3.14 -14.95
C ASN A 6 15.62 -4.31 -14.08
N VAL A 7 15.88 -4.09 -12.79
CA VAL A 7 16.29 -5.13 -11.84
C VAL A 7 15.11 -6.06 -11.54
N VAL A 8 13.91 -5.51 -11.32
CA VAL A 8 12.69 -6.31 -11.11
C VAL A 8 12.45 -7.24 -12.29
N LYS A 9 12.55 -6.72 -13.52
CA LYS A 9 12.44 -7.50 -14.77
C LYS A 9 13.51 -8.59 -14.87
N ALA A 10 14.76 -8.28 -14.52
CA ALA A 10 15.85 -9.25 -14.54
C ALA A 10 15.65 -10.39 -13.53
N ILE A 11 15.20 -10.07 -12.31
CA ILE A 11 14.87 -11.08 -11.29
C ILE A 11 13.73 -11.97 -11.77
N ASN A 12 12.65 -11.38 -12.30
CA ASN A 12 11.51 -12.15 -12.80
C ASN A 12 11.88 -13.04 -14.00
N LYS A 13 12.76 -12.57 -14.89
CA LYS A 13 13.29 -13.39 -15.98
C LYS A 13 14.07 -14.60 -15.45
N ARG A 14 14.84 -14.45 -14.37
CA ARG A 14 15.61 -15.55 -13.77
C ARG A 14 14.75 -16.49 -12.93
N LEU A 15 13.77 -15.95 -12.21
CA LEU A 15 12.90 -16.64 -11.25
C LEU A 15 11.42 -16.29 -11.52
N PRO A 16 10.81 -16.80 -12.60
CA PRO A 16 9.46 -16.39 -13.00
C PRO A 16 8.38 -16.79 -12.00
N GLY A 17 8.62 -17.84 -11.20
CA GLY A 17 7.71 -18.27 -10.13
C GLY A 17 7.84 -17.48 -8.81
N LEU A 18 8.88 -16.66 -8.64
CA LEU A 18 9.13 -15.94 -7.40
C LEU A 18 8.12 -14.79 -7.23
N HIS A 19 7.52 -14.70 -6.04
CA HIS A 19 6.66 -13.59 -5.65
C HIS A 19 7.48 -12.53 -4.92
N MET A 20 7.63 -11.36 -5.53
CA MET A 20 8.45 -10.27 -4.97
C MET A 20 7.64 -9.31 -4.10
N VAL A 21 8.33 -8.69 -3.16
CA VAL A 21 7.80 -7.70 -2.24
C VAL A 21 8.47 -6.36 -2.51
N MET A 22 7.68 -5.31 -2.71
CA MET A 22 8.16 -3.94 -2.74
C MET A 22 7.98 -3.29 -1.36
N HIS A 23 9.09 -2.83 -0.79
CA HIS A 23 9.12 -2.08 0.48
C HIS A 23 9.09 -0.58 0.19
N GLY A 24 8.74 0.23 1.20
CA GLY A 24 8.79 1.70 1.11
C GLY A 24 8.02 2.26 -0.09
N SER A 25 6.88 1.67 -0.45
CA SER A 25 6.18 1.92 -1.72
C SER A 25 4.99 2.86 -1.57
N SER A 26 5.00 3.70 -0.54
CA SER A 26 4.05 4.80 -0.42
C SER A 26 4.30 5.82 -1.53
N SER A 27 3.24 6.36 -2.10
CA SER A 27 3.30 7.28 -3.24
C SER A 27 3.42 8.74 -2.81
N VAL A 28 3.17 9.04 -1.53
CA VAL A 28 3.20 10.39 -0.94
C VAL A 28 2.41 11.40 -1.79
N PRO A 29 1.08 11.21 -1.94
CA PRO A 29 0.26 12.08 -2.78
C PRO A 29 0.39 13.56 -2.38
N GLN A 30 0.50 14.45 -3.37
CA GLN A 30 0.65 15.89 -3.13
C GLN A 30 -0.53 16.44 -2.34
N GLU A 31 -1.75 16.04 -2.67
CA GLU A 31 -2.96 16.46 -1.96
C GLU A 31 -2.90 16.19 -0.45
N LEU A 32 -2.30 15.07 -0.03
CA LEU A 32 -2.15 14.75 1.39
C LEU A 32 -1.08 15.64 2.06
N GLN A 33 0.00 15.99 1.35
CA GLN A 33 0.99 16.98 1.85
C GLN A 33 0.32 18.35 2.01
N ASP A 34 -0.47 18.76 1.02
CA ASP A 34 -1.16 20.05 1.00
C ASP A 34 -2.16 20.15 2.15
N ILE A 35 -2.96 19.10 2.40
CA ILE A 35 -3.89 19.05 3.54
C ILE A 35 -3.13 19.19 4.86
N ILE A 36 -2.00 18.49 5.03
CA ILE A 36 -1.21 18.57 6.26
C ILE A 36 -0.66 19.98 6.46
N ASN A 37 -0.05 20.56 5.42
CA ASN A 37 0.59 21.87 5.49
C ASN A 37 -0.42 23.00 5.66
N ALA A 38 -1.59 22.92 5.00
CA ALA A 38 -2.68 23.89 5.17
C ALA A 38 -3.27 23.88 6.60
N ASN A 39 -3.07 22.80 7.37
CA ASN A 39 -3.64 22.63 8.71
C ASN A 39 -2.55 22.55 9.80
N GLY A 40 -1.52 23.40 9.68
CA GLY A 40 -0.49 23.58 10.71
C GLY A 40 0.55 22.47 10.77
N GLY A 41 0.72 21.70 9.68
CA GLY A 41 1.87 20.84 9.46
C GLY A 41 3.00 21.56 8.73
N GLU A 42 4.20 21.02 8.83
CA GLU A 42 5.41 21.51 8.15
C GLU A 42 6.11 20.35 7.44
N MET A 43 5.40 19.67 6.56
CA MET A 43 5.98 18.62 5.72
C MET A 43 6.82 19.27 4.61
N PRO A 44 8.12 18.98 4.54
CA PRO A 44 8.93 19.40 3.40
C PRO A 44 8.44 18.66 2.14
N GLN A 45 8.59 19.32 0.98
CA GLN A 45 8.25 18.69 -0.29
C GLN A 45 9.02 17.38 -0.45
N THR A 46 8.27 16.30 -0.65
CA THR A 46 8.82 14.96 -0.86
C THR A 46 7.99 14.19 -1.87
N TRP A 47 8.57 13.13 -2.43
CA TRP A 47 7.96 12.31 -3.46
C TRP A 47 8.08 10.84 -3.08
N GLY A 48 6.99 10.10 -3.28
CA GLY A 48 6.98 8.65 -3.11
C GLY A 48 7.16 7.91 -4.43
N THR A 49 6.91 6.60 -4.37
CA THR A 49 6.96 5.75 -5.56
C THR A 49 5.71 5.97 -6.43
N PRO A 50 5.85 6.33 -7.73
CA PRO A 50 4.70 6.53 -8.61
C PRO A 50 3.84 5.27 -8.72
N VAL A 51 2.52 5.43 -8.67
CA VAL A 51 1.56 4.30 -8.74
C VAL A 51 1.74 3.48 -10.02
N ASP A 52 2.01 4.15 -11.14
CA ASP A 52 2.22 3.50 -12.45
C ASP A 52 3.49 2.63 -12.46
N GLU A 53 4.56 3.04 -11.78
CA GLU A 53 5.79 2.24 -11.65
C GLU A 53 5.52 0.97 -10.81
N ILE A 54 4.70 1.09 -9.75
CA ILE A 54 4.28 -0.06 -8.94
C ILE A 54 3.38 -1.01 -9.76
N ALA A 55 2.45 -0.45 -10.53
CA ALA A 55 1.55 -1.21 -11.39
C ALA A 55 2.32 -1.95 -12.50
N GLU A 56 3.39 -1.35 -13.03
CA GLU A 56 4.31 -2.01 -13.96
C GLU A 56 5.09 -3.12 -13.25
N GLY A 57 5.62 -2.89 -12.05
CA GLY A 57 6.32 -3.91 -11.25
C GLY A 57 5.50 -5.18 -11.01
N LYS A 58 4.18 -5.06 -10.84
CA LYS A 58 3.25 -6.19 -10.75
C LYS A 58 3.28 -7.10 -11.99
N LYS A 59 3.44 -6.55 -13.20
CA LYS A 59 3.53 -7.35 -14.43
C LYS A 59 4.77 -8.25 -14.43
N HIS A 60 5.78 -7.88 -13.64
CA HIS A 60 7.08 -8.54 -13.52
C HIS A 60 7.26 -9.22 -12.15
N GLY A 61 6.20 -9.78 -11.56
CA GLY A 61 6.33 -10.67 -10.40
C GLY A 61 6.25 -10.02 -9.01
N VAL A 62 6.04 -8.70 -8.91
CA VAL A 62 5.67 -8.09 -7.61
C VAL A 62 4.26 -8.52 -7.22
N ARG A 63 4.11 -9.03 -5.99
CA ARG A 63 2.84 -9.54 -5.44
C ARG A 63 2.46 -8.96 -4.08
N LYS A 64 3.38 -8.26 -3.41
CA LYS A 64 3.12 -7.56 -2.15
C LYS A 64 3.74 -6.16 -2.20
N ILE A 65 2.98 -5.15 -1.83
CA ILE A 65 3.38 -3.74 -1.87
C ILE A 65 3.15 -3.16 -0.47
N ASN A 66 4.19 -2.66 0.16
CA ASN A 66 4.10 -2.11 1.51
C ASN A 66 3.84 -0.60 1.44
N ILE A 67 2.71 -0.17 2.00
CA ILE A 67 2.28 1.23 2.05
C ILE A 67 1.97 1.55 3.51
N ASP A 68 2.56 2.64 4.01
CA ASP A 68 2.37 3.08 5.40
C ASP A 68 2.29 4.60 5.47
N THR A 69 3.26 5.31 4.89
CA THR A 69 3.32 6.78 4.87
C THR A 69 2.03 7.41 4.34
N ASP A 70 1.45 6.89 3.25
CA ASP A 70 0.19 7.41 2.69
C ASP A 70 -0.97 7.34 3.71
N CYS A 71 -1.08 6.22 4.44
CA CYS A 71 -2.11 6.04 5.47
C CYS A 71 -1.90 6.99 6.65
N ARG A 72 -0.64 7.11 7.11
CA ARG A 72 -0.28 8.05 8.18
C ARG A 72 -0.59 9.50 7.80
N MET A 73 -0.33 9.87 6.54
CA MET A 73 -0.59 11.21 6.02
C MET A 73 -2.10 11.49 5.96
N ALA A 74 -2.90 10.55 5.43
CA ALA A 74 -4.36 10.71 5.36
C ALA A 74 -4.98 10.92 6.74
N ILE A 75 -4.57 10.10 7.73
CA ILE A 75 -5.01 10.25 9.12
C ILE A 75 -4.57 11.60 9.68
N SER A 76 -3.27 11.92 9.57
CA SER A 76 -2.70 13.12 10.17
C SER A 76 -3.30 14.39 9.61
N GLY A 77 -3.45 14.48 8.29
CA GLY A 77 -4.07 15.62 7.62
C GLY A 77 -5.51 15.82 8.05
N GLN A 78 -6.30 14.76 8.09
CA GLN A 78 -7.72 14.85 8.45
C GLN A 78 -7.94 15.20 9.93
N VAL A 79 -7.14 14.64 10.84
CA VAL A 79 -7.19 15.02 12.26
C VAL A 79 -6.84 16.49 12.43
N ARG A 80 -5.74 16.96 11.81
CA ARG A 80 -5.30 18.36 11.87
C ARG A 80 -6.39 19.31 11.39
N LYS A 81 -6.99 19.01 10.24
CA LYS A 81 -8.08 19.80 9.66
C LYS A 81 -9.25 19.96 10.62
N ILE A 82 -9.76 18.86 11.18
CA ILE A 82 -10.93 18.90 12.06
C ILE A 82 -10.63 19.69 13.34
N LEU A 83 -9.47 19.46 13.96
CA LEU A 83 -9.11 20.15 15.21
C LEU A 83 -8.88 21.66 14.99
N LEU A 84 -8.42 22.06 13.80
CA LEU A 84 -8.28 23.46 13.43
C LEU A 84 -9.65 24.13 13.15
N GLU A 85 -10.53 23.44 12.41
CA GLU A 85 -11.86 23.95 12.05
C GLU A 85 -12.85 23.96 13.24
N LYS A 86 -12.74 22.99 14.15
CA LYS A 86 -13.68 22.77 15.27
C LYS A 86 -12.96 22.78 16.62
N LYS A 87 -12.53 23.96 17.07
CA LYS A 87 -11.73 24.13 18.30
C LYS A 87 -12.40 23.65 19.60
N THR A 88 -13.73 23.54 19.61
CA THR A 88 -14.49 23.03 20.77
C THR A 88 -14.67 21.52 20.75
N GLU A 89 -14.30 20.86 19.65
CA GLU A 89 -14.45 19.41 19.51
C GLU A 89 -13.37 18.70 20.32
N PHE A 90 -13.80 17.85 21.24
CA PHE A 90 -12.93 17.10 22.14
C PHE A 90 -13.21 15.61 22.11
N ASP A 91 -14.33 15.17 21.52
CA ASP A 91 -14.67 13.75 21.42
C ASP A 91 -13.77 13.09 20.36
N PRO A 92 -12.88 12.15 20.76
CA PRO A 92 -11.94 11.54 19.83
C PRO A 92 -12.60 10.90 18.63
N ARG A 93 -13.83 10.40 18.77
CA ARG A 93 -14.58 9.75 17.68
C ARG A 93 -14.88 10.72 16.56
N LYS A 94 -15.01 12.02 16.86
CA LYS A 94 -15.39 13.06 15.90
C LYS A 94 -14.27 13.42 14.92
N PHE A 95 -13.02 13.16 15.28
CA PHE A 95 -11.88 13.33 14.37
C PHE A 95 -11.21 12.01 13.95
N THR A 96 -11.27 10.95 14.76
CA THR A 96 -10.74 9.63 14.39
C THR A 96 -11.60 8.88 13.36
N LYS A 97 -12.93 9.02 13.42
CA LYS A 97 -13.80 8.40 12.40
C LYS A 97 -13.56 9.00 11.00
N PRO A 98 -13.60 10.34 10.80
CA PRO A 98 -13.28 10.91 9.49
C PRO A 98 -11.83 10.62 9.05
N ALA A 99 -10.88 10.54 9.99
CA ALA A 99 -9.51 10.17 9.66
C ALA A 99 -9.39 8.71 9.17
N THR A 100 -10.20 7.82 9.73
CA THR A 100 -10.32 6.42 9.26
C THR A 100 -10.95 6.38 7.87
N ASP A 101 -12.00 7.18 7.63
CA ASP A 101 -12.64 7.30 6.30
C ASP A 101 -11.63 7.82 5.26
N ALA A 102 -10.79 8.80 5.60
CA ALA A 102 -9.73 9.31 4.72
C ALA A 102 -8.67 8.24 4.40
N MET A 103 -8.26 7.45 5.40
CA MET A 103 -7.36 6.31 5.17
C MET A 103 -8.02 5.23 4.29
N GLN A 104 -9.31 4.98 4.47
CA GLN A 104 -10.07 4.01 3.67
C GLN A 104 -10.04 4.38 2.18
N VAL A 105 -10.24 5.66 1.85
CA VAL A 105 -10.15 6.16 0.46
C VAL A 105 -8.77 5.87 -0.15
N VAL A 106 -7.68 6.07 0.62
CA VAL A 106 -6.33 5.72 0.16
C VAL A 106 -6.22 4.22 -0.13
N CYS A 107 -6.68 3.37 0.79
CA CYS A 107 -6.62 1.91 0.63
C CYS A 107 -7.43 1.43 -0.58
N GLU A 108 -8.64 1.95 -0.78
CA GLU A 108 -9.52 1.61 -1.92
C GLU A 108 -8.85 1.97 -3.25
N SER A 109 -8.33 3.20 -3.36
CA SER A 109 -7.58 3.65 -4.54
C SER A 109 -6.38 2.73 -4.85
N ARG A 110 -5.65 2.24 -3.83
CA ARG A 110 -4.54 1.31 -4.02
C ARG A 110 -5.02 -0.07 -4.48
N TYR A 111 -6.10 -0.59 -3.90
CA TYR A 111 -6.65 -1.89 -4.32
C TYR A 111 -7.15 -1.87 -5.77
N GLU A 112 -7.75 -0.77 -6.21
CA GLU A 112 -8.15 -0.57 -7.60
C GLU A 112 -6.93 -0.47 -8.53
N SER A 113 -5.98 0.42 -8.20
CA SER A 113 -4.77 0.66 -9.00
C SER A 113 -3.92 -0.61 -9.16
N PHE A 114 -3.86 -1.46 -8.13
CA PHE A 114 -3.11 -2.71 -8.18
C PHE A 114 -3.93 -3.89 -8.72
N GLY A 115 -5.20 -3.67 -9.05
CA GLY A 115 -6.10 -4.67 -9.61
C GLY A 115 -6.39 -5.83 -8.66
N THR A 116 -6.46 -5.56 -7.35
CA THR A 116 -6.84 -6.54 -6.32
C THR A 116 -8.33 -6.46 -5.97
N ALA A 117 -8.98 -5.32 -6.27
CA ALA A 117 -10.43 -5.15 -6.10
C ALA A 117 -11.22 -6.28 -6.79
N GLY A 118 -12.22 -6.83 -6.09
CA GLY A 118 -13.06 -7.92 -6.60
C GLY A 118 -12.44 -9.32 -6.62
N ASN A 119 -11.20 -9.50 -6.16
CA ASN A 119 -10.57 -10.84 -6.14
C ASN A 119 -10.80 -11.64 -4.85
N ALA A 120 -11.30 -11.01 -3.78
CA ALA A 120 -11.46 -11.66 -2.47
C ALA A 120 -12.35 -12.92 -2.52
N SER A 121 -13.49 -12.85 -3.21
CA SER A 121 -14.44 -13.97 -3.33
C SER A 121 -13.92 -15.14 -4.17
N LYS A 122 -12.84 -14.94 -4.93
CA LYS A 122 -12.21 -15.99 -5.76
C LYS A 122 -11.25 -16.86 -4.95
N ILE A 123 -10.90 -16.46 -3.72
CA ILE A 123 -9.94 -17.16 -2.88
C ILE A 123 -10.70 -18.12 -1.96
N LYS A 124 -10.35 -19.41 -2.01
CA LYS A 124 -10.72 -20.39 -1.00
C LYS A 124 -9.62 -20.46 0.05
N PRO A 125 -9.82 -19.95 1.28
CA PRO A 125 -8.79 -20.01 2.32
C PRO A 125 -8.46 -21.46 2.66
N LEU A 126 -7.17 -21.76 2.81
CA LEU A 126 -6.68 -23.04 3.31
C LEU A 126 -6.24 -22.86 4.78
N PRO A 127 -6.55 -23.81 5.67
CA PRO A 127 -6.02 -23.79 7.03
C PRO A 127 -4.51 -24.00 6.99
N LEU A 128 -3.82 -23.46 8.00
CA LEU A 128 -2.35 -23.52 8.08
C LEU A 128 -1.83 -24.97 8.13
N THR A 129 -2.59 -25.90 8.69
CA THR A 129 -2.27 -27.34 8.70
C THR A 129 -2.18 -27.93 7.29
N SER A 130 -3.10 -27.56 6.39
CA SER A 130 -3.02 -27.95 4.98
C SER A 130 -1.81 -27.33 4.29
N MET A 131 -1.48 -26.06 4.59
CA MET A 131 -0.26 -25.44 4.05
C MET A 131 1.00 -26.15 4.51
N ALA A 132 1.09 -26.55 5.78
CA ALA A 132 2.22 -27.31 6.31
C ALA A 132 2.40 -28.66 5.59
N GLN A 133 1.32 -29.37 5.27
CA GLN A 133 1.37 -30.61 4.49
C GLN A 133 1.94 -30.38 3.08
N ARG A 134 1.55 -29.28 2.42
CA ARG A 134 2.04 -28.91 1.07
C ARG A 134 3.52 -28.52 1.06
N TYR A 135 4.01 -27.90 2.14
CA TYR A 135 5.44 -27.68 2.31
C TYR A 135 6.18 -29.02 2.52
N ASN A 136 5.69 -29.89 3.41
CA ASN A 136 6.34 -31.18 3.69
C ASN A 136 6.38 -32.12 2.49
N SER A 137 5.43 -32.03 1.57
CA SER A 137 5.42 -32.84 0.34
C SER A 137 6.35 -32.31 -0.76
N GLY A 138 6.95 -31.13 -0.57
CA GLY A 138 7.73 -30.43 -1.59
C GLY A 138 6.87 -29.78 -2.70
N GLU A 139 5.54 -29.75 -2.55
CA GLU A 139 4.65 -29.15 -3.56
C GLU A 139 4.95 -27.66 -3.79
N LEU A 140 5.37 -26.96 -2.74
CA LEU A 140 5.67 -25.53 -2.74
C LEU A 140 7.16 -25.22 -2.89
N ASP A 141 8.00 -26.23 -3.21
CA ASP A 141 9.42 -26.01 -3.41
C ASP A 141 9.67 -25.08 -4.59
N GLN A 142 10.64 -24.17 -4.41
CA GLN A 142 11.00 -23.21 -5.45
C GLN A 142 11.53 -23.93 -6.68
N LYS A 143 10.85 -23.76 -7.81
CA LYS A 143 11.34 -24.20 -9.11
C LYS A 143 12.31 -23.17 -9.66
N ILE A 144 13.55 -23.58 -9.88
CA ILE A 144 14.59 -22.77 -10.51
C ILE A 144 14.76 -23.31 -11.94
N ASN A 145 14.73 -22.40 -12.92
CA ASN A 145 15.03 -22.72 -14.32
C ASN A 145 16.54 -22.93 -14.53
#